data_AF-A0A839WHQ4-F1
#
_entry.id   AF-A0A839WHQ4-F1
#
_cell.length_a   1.000
_cell.length_b   1.000
_cell.length_c   1.000
_cell.angle_alpha   90.00
_cell.angle_beta   90.00
_cell.angle_gamma   90.00
#
_symmetry.space_group_name_H-M   'P 1'
#
loop_
_entity.id
_entity.type
_entity.pdbx_description
1 polymer ?
#
loop_
_entity_poly.entity_id
_entity_poly.type
_entity_poly.pdbx_seq_one_letter_code
_entity_poly.pdbx_strand_id
1 'polypeptide(L)'
;MSFIRTIMDSFSAITNSAANAPATEKNKPRRSDEYITGAKDDASRIKFLTQQFIDNELAIDKSKNNWQVFSQHHETLIHCLERYENARLSQLEAAQKEQATALLEALQQGKELSSQSDSGSILDVDDYINGLKKITLVYCQKHVLSMADFMDNIPEHLCDGKSASTAWQSIRKDTSKKRWKNFDQACRENSLYYFNAEILFDTTLWGSAKHGFMLGCDDITCLGGDPEKFRVLWSNVTSFWHHKGHLYVNDYKTGFVANDEARELLELLEEHYDKTKRSEGNLLLNYLGYERAAQQAIKNAYEGDVQQFIQ
;
A
#
# COMPACT_ATOMS: atom_id res chain seq x y z
N MET A 1 -62.48 8.30 15.03
CA MET A 1 -63.32 7.48 14.12
C MET A 1 -62.36 6.74 13.19
N SER A 2 -61.82 5.57 13.59
CA SER A 2 -62.25 4.19 13.23
C SER A 2 -62.33 3.98 11.70
N PHE A 3 -61.59 3.10 11.03
CA PHE A 3 -61.63 1.61 11.04
C PHE A 3 -60.32 1.06 10.37
N ILE A 4 -59.47 0.21 10.99
CA ILE A 4 -59.38 -1.29 11.00
C ILE A 4 -59.44 -1.95 9.58
N ARG A 5 -58.39 -2.57 9.00
CA ARG A 5 -57.63 -3.84 9.24
C ARG A 5 -58.33 -5.14 8.77
N THR A 6 -57.53 -6.09 8.25
CA THR A 6 -57.74 -7.57 8.06
C THR A 6 -58.21 -7.98 6.65
N ILE A 7 -57.59 -8.92 5.92
CA ILE A 7 -57.46 -10.41 6.09
C ILE A 7 -56.18 -10.84 5.31
N MET A 8 -55.15 -11.56 5.80
CA MET A 8 -54.97 -12.79 6.61
C MET A 8 -55.13 -14.12 5.83
N ASP A 9 -53.98 -14.75 5.57
CA ASP A 9 -53.61 -16.18 5.51
C ASP A 9 -54.57 -17.26 5.00
N SER A 10 -54.01 -18.21 4.24
CA SER A 10 -54.35 -19.64 4.39
C SER A 10 -53.26 -20.61 3.88
N PHE A 11 -52.69 -21.35 4.84
CA PHE A 11 -52.47 -22.81 4.90
C PHE A 11 -51.69 -23.50 3.74
N SER A 12 -50.45 -23.97 3.92
CA SER A 12 -49.90 -25.09 4.73
C SER A 12 -49.94 -26.48 4.05
N ALA A 13 -48.74 -27.04 3.87
CA ALA A 13 -48.29 -28.40 4.21
C ALA A 13 -48.86 -29.66 3.50
N ILE A 14 -47.91 -30.58 3.23
CA ILE A 14 -47.92 -32.08 3.33
C ILE A 14 -47.16 -32.66 2.09
N THR A 15 -45.84 -32.93 2.13
CA THR A 15 -45.09 -34.14 2.56
C THR A 15 -45.40 -35.48 1.88
N ASN A 16 -44.31 -36.09 1.33
CA ASN A 16 -43.98 -37.51 1.09
C ASN A 16 -44.85 -38.30 0.06
N SER A 17 -44.37 -39.24 -0.76
CA SER A 17 -43.27 -40.20 -0.64
C SER A 17 -42.86 -40.87 -1.99
N ALA A 18 -41.56 -41.18 -2.09
CA ALA A 18 -40.90 -42.40 -2.62
C ALA A 18 -41.25 -43.08 -3.97
N ALA A 19 -40.15 -43.41 -4.66
CA ALA A 19 -39.87 -44.63 -5.46
C ALA A 19 -40.29 -44.68 -6.94
N ASN A 20 -39.31 -44.49 -7.83
CA ASN A 20 -38.94 -45.47 -8.86
C ASN A 20 -37.58 -45.11 -9.50
N ALA A 21 -36.59 -45.98 -9.32
CA ALA A 21 -35.44 -46.18 -10.20
C ALA A 21 -35.37 -47.70 -10.45
N PRO A 22 -35.00 -48.20 -11.65
CA PRO A 22 -33.62 -48.18 -12.17
C PRO A 22 -33.58 -47.93 -13.72
N ALA A 23 -32.49 -47.85 -14.48
CA ALA A 23 -31.11 -48.33 -14.36
C ALA A 23 -30.13 -47.46 -15.20
N THR A 24 -28.97 -47.20 -14.60
CA THR A 24 -27.61 -47.10 -15.18
C THR A 24 -27.38 -46.70 -16.64
N GLU A 25 -26.64 -45.59 -16.82
CA GLU A 25 -25.38 -45.62 -17.57
C GLU A 25 -24.34 -44.71 -16.90
N LYS A 26 -23.12 -45.23 -16.78
CA LYS A 26 -21.99 -44.70 -15.99
C LYS A 26 -21.15 -43.71 -16.79
N ASN A 27 -20.53 -42.76 -16.07
CA ASN A 27 -19.18 -42.14 -16.22
C ASN A 27 -19.25 -40.62 -15.98
N LYS A 28 -18.59 -39.97 -15.03
CA LYS A 28 -17.51 -40.26 -14.06
C LYS A 28 -17.83 -39.45 -12.77
N PRO A 29 -17.56 -39.95 -11.56
CA PRO A 29 -17.61 -39.10 -10.38
C PRO A 29 -16.43 -38.12 -10.40
N ARG A 30 -16.74 -36.83 -10.20
CA ARG A 30 -15.81 -35.79 -9.74
C ARG A 30 -15.05 -36.34 -8.53
N ARG A 31 -13.77 -36.65 -8.71
CA ARG A 31 -12.82 -36.90 -7.63
C ARG A 31 -12.09 -35.59 -7.41
N SER A 32 -12.48 -34.84 -6.38
CA SER A 32 -11.69 -33.73 -5.84
C SER A 32 -11.35 -33.97 -4.36
N ASP A 33 -11.35 -35.24 -3.95
CA ASP A 33 -10.78 -35.73 -2.69
C ASP A 33 -9.40 -36.34 -2.95
N GLU A 34 -8.54 -35.66 -3.70
CA GLU A 34 -7.10 -35.84 -3.55
C GLU A 34 -6.64 -34.81 -2.52
N TYR A 35 -6.92 -35.13 -1.26
CA TYR A 35 -6.06 -34.74 -0.14
C TYR A 35 -4.62 -35.06 -0.56
N ILE A 36 -3.82 -34.05 -0.89
CA ILE A 36 -2.37 -34.20 -0.99
C ILE A 36 -1.83 -34.33 0.44
N THR A 37 -2.06 -35.48 1.04
CA THR A 37 -1.17 -36.07 2.04
C THR A 37 0.03 -36.61 1.26
N GLY A 38 0.98 -35.74 0.86
CA GLY A 38 1.99 -36.20 -0.10
C GLY A 38 3.23 -35.35 -0.39
N ALA A 39 3.40 -34.15 0.17
CA ALA A 39 4.74 -33.53 0.19
C ALA A 39 5.43 -33.95 1.49
N LYS A 40 6.19 -35.05 1.46
CA LYS A 40 7.05 -35.45 2.60
C LYS A 40 8.31 -34.57 2.73
N ASP A 41 8.53 -33.67 1.78
CA ASP A 41 9.72 -32.84 1.65
C ASP A 41 9.31 -31.35 1.58
N ASP A 42 9.75 -30.57 2.57
CA ASP A 42 9.49 -29.14 2.67
C ASP A 42 10.03 -28.37 1.46
N ALA A 43 11.11 -28.84 0.81
CA ALA A 43 11.64 -28.20 -0.39
C ALA A 43 10.67 -28.29 -1.57
N SER A 44 10.09 -29.47 -1.80
CA SER A 44 9.03 -29.67 -2.79
C SER A 44 7.78 -28.82 -2.48
N ARG A 45 7.47 -28.64 -1.19
CA ARG A 45 6.34 -27.81 -0.74
C ARG A 45 6.58 -26.32 -1.02
N ILE A 46 7.78 -25.80 -0.75
CA ILE A 46 8.15 -24.41 -1.07
C ILE A 46 7.93 -24.14 -2.56
N LYS A 47 8.49 -24.97 -3.44
CA LYS A 47 8.34 -24.83 -4.91
C LYS A 47 6.88 -24.82 -5.35
N PHE A 48 6.11 -25.76 -4.82
CA PHE A 48 4.68 -25.86 -5.12
C PHE A 48 3.91 -24.61 -4.69
N LEU A 49 4.18 -24.08 -3.49
CA LEU A 49 3.54 -22.87 -2.99
C LEU A 49 3.91 -21.62 -3.81
N THR A 50 5.17 -21.47 -4.21
CA THR A 50 5.59 -20.37 -5.10
C THR A 50 4.84 -20.45 -6.42
N GLN A 51 4.81 -21.62 -7.06
CA GLN A 51 4.14 -21.80 -8.34
C GLN A 51 2.63 -21.55 -8.23
N GLN A 52 1.98 -22.07 -7.19
CA GLN A 52 0.57 -21.79 -6.94
C GLN A 52 0.30 -20.29 -6.73
N PHE A 53 1.19 -19.58 -6.04
CA PHE A 53 1.04 -18.14 -5.85
C PHE A 53 1.14 -17.40 -7.18
N ILE A 54 2.13 -17.75 -8.03
CA ILE A 54 2.28 -17.16 -9.36
C ILE A 54 1.06 -17.43 -10.23
N ASP A 55 0.61 -18.69 -10.29
CA ASP A 55 -0.49 -19.12 -11.16
C ASP A 55 -1.85 -18.55 -10.74
N ASN A 56 -2.05 -18.26 -9.46
CA ASN A 56 -3.33 -17.79 -8.93
C ASN A 56 -3.36 -16.27 -8.70
N GLU A 57 -2.37 -15.72 -8.00
CA GLU A 57 -2.36 -14.32 -7.56
C GLU A 57 -1.72 -13.40 -8.60
N LEU A 58 -0.72 -13.91 -9.35
CA LEU A 58 0.01 -13.12 -10.35
C LEU A 58 -0.39 -13.44 -11.80
N ALA A 59 -1.47 -14.19 -12.01
CA ALA A 59 -1.97 -14.45 -13.35
C ALA A 59 -2.32 -13.16 -14.11
N ILE A 60 -1.87 -13.07 -15.37
CA ILE A 60 -2.23 -11.96 -16.25
C ILE A 60 -3.66 -12.14 -16.76
N ASP A 61 -4.57 -11.35 -16.22
CA ASP A 61 -5.96 -11.23 -16.62
C ASP A 61 -6.13 -10.00 -17.52
N LYS A 62 -6.22 -10.25 -18.82
CA LYS A 62 -6.40 -9.21 -19.85
C LYS A 62 -7.78 -8.52 -19.79
N SER A 63 -8.71 -9.01 -18.97
CA SER A 63 -10.00 -8.36 -18.75
C SER A 63 -9.92 -7.22 -17.71
N LYS A 64 -8.89 -7.22 -16.84
CA LYS A 64 -8.68 -6.17 -15.84
C LYS A 64 -8.07 -4.91 -16.47
N ASN A 65 -8.43 -3.75 -15.92
CA ASN A 65 -7.80 -2.48 -16.29
C ASN A 65 -6.30 -2.50 -15.94
N ASN A 66 -5.48 -1.84 -16.76
CA ASN A 66 -4.03 -1.69 -16.57
C ASN A 66 -3.22 -3.00 -16.60
N TRP A 67 -3.77 -4.08 -17.19
CA TRP A 67 -3.06 -5.36 -17.33
C TRP A 67 -1.74 -5.23 -18.10
N GLN A 68 -1.63 -4.26 -19.02
CA GLN A 68 -0.39 -4.02 -19.79
C GLN A 68 0.76 -3.58 -18.88
N VAL A 69 0.47 -2.71 -17.91
CA VAL A 69 1.47 -2.26 -16.92
C VAL A 69 1.88 -3.46 -16.08
N PHE A 70 0.92 -4.21 -15.53
CA PHE A 70 1.24 -5.43 -14.78
C PHE A 70 2.09 -6.43 -15.59
N SER A 71 1.76 -6.63 -16.87
CA SER A 71 2.50 -7.50 -17.78
C SER A 71 3.96 -7.07 -17.98
N GLN A 72 4.27 -5.77 -17.92
CA GLN A 72 5.65 -5.27 -18.04
C GLN A 72 6.49 -5.60 -16.80
N HIS A 73 5.86 -5.63 -15.62
CA HIS A 73 6.53 -5.93 -14.35
C HIS A 73 6.52 -7.42 -13.98
N HIS A 74 5.72 -8.23 -14.67
CA HIS A 74 5.43 -9.62 -14.28
C HIS A 74 6.68 -10.50 -14.14
N GLU A 75 7.59 -10.50 -15.12
CA GLU A 75 8.84 -11.28 -15.03
C GLU A 75 9.74 -10.82 -13.89
N THR A 76 9.93 -9.51 -13.72
CA THR A 76 10.75 -8.95 -12.64
C THR A 76 10.18 -9.32 -11.27
N LEU A 77 8.85 -9.29 -11.13
CA LEU A 77 8.17 -9.67 -9.90
C LEU A 77 8.34 -11.17 -9.62
N ILE A 78 8.18 -12.05 -10.62
CA ILE A 78 8.46 -13.49 -10.47
C ILE A 78 9.88 -13.71 -10.01
N HIS A 79 10.86 -13.01 -10.60
CA HIS A 79 12.25 -13.14 -10.21
C HIS A 79 12.50 -12.74 -8.74
N CYS A 80 11.79 -11.73 -8.23
CA CYS A 80 11.84 -11.39 -6.80
C CYS A 80 11.33 -12.54 -5.91
N LEU A 81 10.25 -13.21 -6.32
CA LEU A 81 9.70 -14.37 -5.59
C LEU A 81 10.63 -15.59 -5.66
N GLU A 82 11.24 -15.86 -6.82
CA GLU A 82 12.23 -16.92 -6.99
C GLU A 82 13.46 -16.71 -6.08
N ARG A 83 13.91 -15.47 -5.88
CA ARG A 83 14.99 -15.16 -4.94
C ARG A 83 14.61 -15.52 -3.50
N TYR A 84 13.36 -15.28 -3.11
CA TYR A 84 12.86 -15.66 -1.79
C TYR A 84 12.71 -17.18 -1.64
N GLU A 85 12.17 -17.86 -2.65
CA GLU A 85 12.15 -19.33 -2.72
C GLU A 85 13.55 -19.91 -2.50
N ASN A 86 14.54 -19.46 -3.28
CA ASN A 86 15.91 -19.94 -3.19
C ASN A 86 16.52 -19.71 -1.81
N ALA A 87 16.23 -18.56 -1.19
CA ALA A 87 16.68 -18.26 0.17
C ALA A 87 16.06 -19.20 1.21
N ARG A 88 14.75 -19.48 1.10
CA ARG A 88 14.06 -20.42 2.00
C ARG A 88 14.52 -21.86 1.81
N LEU A 89 14.77 -22.29 0.57
CA LEU A 89 15.37 -23.59 0.28
C LEU A 89 16.77 -23.73 0.91
N SER A 90 17.59 -22.68 0.81
CA SER A 90 18.93 -22.67 1.42
C SER A 90 18.89 -22.73 2.95
N GLN A 91 17.94 -22.01 3.57
CA GLN A 91 17.72 -22.06 5.02
C GLN A 91 17.27 -23.46 5.47
N LEU A 92 16.37 -24.08 4.72
CA LEU A 92 15.91 -25.45 4.99
C LEU A 92 17.07 -26.45 4.92
N GLU A 93 17.91 -26.37 3.89
CA GLU A 93 19.08 -27.25 3.74
C GLU A 93 20.06 -27.06 4.91
N ALA A 94 20.30 -25.82 5.34
CA ALA A 94 21.17 -25.53 6.48
C ALA A 94 20.61 -26.11 7.79
N ALA A 95 19.31 -25.93 8.04
CA ALA A 95 18.64 -26.47 9.22
C ALA A 95 18.67 -28.01 9.25
N GLN A 96 18.44 -28.66 8.10
CA GLN A 96 18.53 -30.12 7.98
C GLN A 96 19.96 -30.63 8.23
N LYS A 97 20.98 -29.93 7.73
CA LYS A 97 22.39 -30.27 8.01
C LYS A 97 22.75 -30.11 9.48
N GLU A 98 22.26 -29.08 10.14
CA GLU A 98 22.46 -28.85 11.57
C GLU A 98 21.81 -29.96 12.41
N GLN A 99 20.55 -30.31 12.12
CA GLN A 99 19.86 -31.42 12.76
C GLN A 99 20.57 -32.76 12.56
N ALA A 100 21.03 -33.05 11.33
CA ALA A 100 21.79 -34.26 11.03
C ALA A 100 23.11 -34.31 11.81
N THR A 101 23.80 -33.18 11.93
CA THR A 101 25.05 -33.07 12.72
C THR A 101 24.80 -33.32 14.19
N ALA A 102 23.76 -32.70 14.77
CA ALA A 102 23.38 -32.90 16.18
C ALA A 102 22.99 -34.36 16.48
N LEU A 103 22.28 -35.02 15.56
CA LEU A 103 21.94 -36.45 15.68
C LEU A 103 23.19 -37.33 15.66
N LEU A 104 24.15 -37.06 14.76
CA LEU A 104 25.41 -37.79 14.70
C LEU A 104 26.22 -37.63 16.00
N GLU A 105 26.29 -36.42 16.55
CA GLU A 105 26.97 -36.16 17.84
C GLU A 105 26.29 -36.88 19.01
N ALA A 106 24.95 -36.87 19.07
CA ALA A 106 24.19 -37.57 20.10
C ALA A 106 24.41 -39.10 20.04
N LEU A 107 24.44 -39.66 18.84
CA LEU A 107 24.76 -41.07 18.59
C LEU A 107 26.18 -41.43 19.03
N GLN A 108 27.17 -40.58 18.74
CA GLN A 108 28.56 -40.77 19.17
C GLN A 108 28.71 -40.73 20.70
N GLN A 109 27.86 -39.97 21.40
CA GLN A 109 27.82 -39.88 22.86
C GLN A 109 27.03 -41.00 23.54
N GLY A 110 26.43 -41.94 22.77
CA GLY A 110 25.66 -43.05 23.32
C GLY A 110 24.34 -42.64 23.99
N LYS A 111 23.80 -41.46 23.66
CA LYS A 111 22.47 -41.04 24.16
C LYS A 111 21.38 -41.81 23.40
N GLU A 112 20.36 -42.28 24.13
CA GLU A 112 19.15 -42.82 23.50
C GLU A 112 18.47 -41.73 22.67
N LEU A 113 18.26 -42.02 21.38
CA LEU A 113 17.49 -41.17 20.49
C LEU A 113 16.02 -41.22 20.92
N SER A 114 15.45 -40.07 21.31
CA SER A 114 14.03 -39.98 21.63
C SER A 114 13.18 -40.43 20.43
N SER A 115 12.15 -41.22 20.68
CA SER A 115 11.19 -41.72 19.68
C SER A 115 10.33 -40.65 18.99
N GLN A 116 10.55 -39.37 19.32
CA GLN A 116 10.01 -38.22 18.59
C GLN A 116 10.94 -37.83 17.44
N SER A 117 11.14 -38.74 16.49
CA SER A 117 11.70 -38.41 15.18
C SER A 117 10.58 -38.17 14.17
N ASP A 118 9.44 -37.63 14.61
CA ASP A 118 8.48 -37.08 13.67
C ASP A 118 9.14 -35.87 13.05
N SER A 119 9.55 -36.05 11.79
CA SER A 119 9.96 -34.99 10.88
C SER A 119 8.79 -34.02 10.71
N GLY A 120 8.53 -33.21 11.73
CA GLY A 120 7.60 -32.10 11.65
C GLY A 120 8.09 -31.18 10.54
N SER A 121 7.16 -30.75 9.69
CA SER A 121 7.43 -29.74 8.67
C SER A 121 8.11 -28.55 9.35
N ILE A 122 9.34 -28.24 8.91
CA ILE A 122 10.12 -27.07 9.36
C ILE A 122 9.49 -25.80 8.78
N LEU A 123 8.76 -25.95 7.67
CA LEU A 123 8.09 -24.86 6.97
C LEU A 123 6.76 -24.49 7.65
N ASP A 124 6.69 -23.26 8.15
CA ASP A 124 5.41 -22.60 8.36
C ASP A 124 4.86 -22.11 7.02
N VAL A 125 3.77 -22.73 6.57
CA VAL A 125 3.14 -22.46 5.27
C VAL A 125 2.53 -21.07 5.23
N ASP A 126 1.88 -20.65 6.31
CA ASP A 126 1.22 -19.35 6.37
C ASP A 126 2.27 -18.25 6.39
N ASP A 127 3.34 -18.42 7.17
CA ASP A 127 4.51 -17.52 7.16
C ASP A 127 5.12 -17.40 5.75
N TYR A 128 5.32 -18.53 5.06
CA TYR A 128 5.89 -18.54 3.70
C TYR A 128 5.02 -17.77 2.70
N ILE A 129 3.71 -18.05 2.67
CA ILE A 129 2.76 -17.37 1.79
C ILE A 129 2.66 -15.87 2.12
N ASN A 130 2.65 -15.51 3.40
CA ASN A 130 2.63 -14.11 3.80
C ASN A 130 3.93 -13.38 3.41
N GLY A 131 5.07 -14.08 3.42
CA GLY A 131 6.32 -13.59 2.84
C GLY A 131 6.23 -13.28 1.35
N LEU A 132 5.64 -14.18 0.54
CA LEU A 132 5.39 -13.95 -0.89
C LEU A 132 4.50 -12.70 -1.11
N LYS A 133 3.39 -12.61 -0.37
CA LYS A 133 2.49 -11.43 -0.40
C LYS A 133 3.22 -10.13 -0.04
N LYS A 134 4.08 -10.16 0.99
CA LYS A 134 4.85 -8.98 1.41
C LYS A 134 5.88 -8.58 0.36
N ILE A 135 6.55 -9.53 -0.30
CA ILE A 135 7.46 -9.23 -1.41
C ILE A 135 6.71 -8.55 -2.55
N THR A 136 5.57 -9.11 -2.97
CA THR A 136 4.72 -8.50 -3.99
C THR A 136 4.27 -7.09 -3.61
N LEU A 137 3.83 -6.90 -2.36
CA LEU A 137 3.44 -5.59 -1.84
C LEU A 137 4.58 -4.58 -1.89
N VAL A 138 5.76 -4.95 -1.36
CA VAL A 138 6.93 -4.05 -1.29
C VAL A 138 7.45 -3.73 -2.69
N TYR A 139 7.45 -4.71 -3.61
CA TYR A 139 7.77 -4.48 -5.02
C TYR A 139 6.86 -3.41 -5.62
N CYS A 140 5.54 -3.55 -5.46
CA CYS A 140 4.59 -2.55 -5.97
C CYS A 140 4.81 -1.18 -5.33
N GLN A 141 5.07 -1.13 -4.02
CA GLN A 141 5.33 0.11 -3.28
C GLN A 141 6.61 0.81 -3.74
N LYS A 142 7.63 0.08 -4.19
CA LYS A 142 8.85 0.67 -4.77
C LYS A 142 8.57 1.52 -6.02
N HIS A 143 7.52 1.18 -6.77
CA HIS A 143 7.12 1.89 -7.98
C HIS A 143 6.04 2.96 -7.74
N VAL A 144 5.66 3.21 -6.49
CA VAL A 144 4.69 4.26 -6.15
C VAL A 144 5.39 5.61 -6.18
N LEU A 145 4.86 6.54 -6.98
CA LEU A 145 5.20 7.96 -6.83
C LEU A 145 4.37 8.53 -5.68
N SER A 146 5.06 9.13 -4.71
CA SER A 146 4.50 9.74 -3.53
C SER A 146 4.58 11.27 -3.59
N MET A 147 3.95 11.92 -2.61
CA MET A 147 4.11 13.36 -2.44
C MET A 147 5.47 13.74 -1.85
N ALA A 148 6.19 12.80 -1.23
CA ALA A 148 7.56 13.04 -0.82
C ALA A 148 8.49 13.28 -2.02
N ASP A 149 8.28 12.55 -3.13
CA ASP A 149 9.05 12.74 -4.37
C ASP A 149 8.86 14.14 -4.97
N PHE A 150 7.67 14.74 -4.82
CA PHE A 150 7.46 16.13 -5.21
C PHE A 150 8.29 17.07 -4.37
N MET A 151 8.25 16.89 -3.04
CA MET A 151 8.91 17.78 -2.09
C MET A 151 10.42 17.86 -2.31
N ASP A 152 11.06 16.75 -2.69
CA ASP A 152 12.49 16.71 -3.00
C ASP A 152 12.86 17.43 -4.31
N ASN A 153 11.88 17.69 -5.19
CA ASN A 153 12.09 18.20 -6.55
C ASN A 153 11.39 19.54 -6.82
N ILE A 154 10.89 20.25 -5.82
CA ILE A 154 10.29 21.58 -6.02
C ILE A 154 11.38 22.55 -6.52
N PRO A 155 11.12 23.31 -7.60
CA PRO A 155 12.05 24.32 -8.08
C PRO A 155 12.44 25.32 -6.97
N GLU A 156 13.74 25.56 -6.78
CA GLU A 156 14.25 26.39 -5.68
C GLU A 156 13.62 27.80 -5.64
N HIS A 157 13.34 28.38 -6.81
CA HIS A 157 12.72 29.70 -6.93
C HIS A 157 11.26 29.76 -6.45
N LEU A 158 10.60 28.61 -6.28
CA LEU A 158 9.24 28.46 -5.76
C LEU A 158 9.20 28.09 -4.26
N CYS A 159 10.36 27.84 -3.64
CA CYS A 159 10.47 27.46 -2.23
C CYS A 159 10.59 28.71 -1.33
N ASP A 160 9.78 28.78 -0.26
CA ASP A 160 9.75 29.94 0.65
C ASP A 160 10.81 29.92 1.75
N GLY A 161 12.04 29.53 1.42
CA GLY A 161 13.22 29.91 2.22
C GLY A 161 13.70 28.94 3.30
N LYS A 162 13.19 27.69 3.37
CA LYS A 162 13.96 26.61 4.05
C LYS A 162 15.06 26.04 3.14
N SER A 163 14.89 26.15 1.82
CA SER A 163 15.90 25.76 0.81
C SER A 163 16.33 26.92 -0.10
N ALA A 164 15.57 28.02 -0.15
CA ALA A 164 15.97 29.19 -0.92
C ALA A 164 16.96 30.05 -0.12
N SER A 165 18.11 30.33 -0.73
CA SER A 165 19.18 31.18 -0.21
C SER A 165 18.68 32.44 0.52
N THR A 166 19.27 32.71 1.69
CA THR A 166 19.12 33.98 2.45
C THR A 166 19.42 35.22 1.60
N ALA A 167 20.07 35.08 0.44
CA ALA A 167 20.29 36.14 -0.53
C ALA A 167 18.99 36.69 -1.14
N TRP A 168 17.92 35.90 -1.26
CA TRP A 168 16.62 36.37 -1.74
C TRP A 168 15.84 37.19 -0.69
N GLN A 169 16.18 37.03 0.59
CA GLN A 169 15.48 37.65 1.72
C GLN A 169 15.94 39.09 1.99
N SER A 170 17.19 39.42 1.65
CA SER A 170 17.80 40.75 1.86
C SER A 170 17.24 41.84 0.92
N ILE A 171 16.52 41.46 -0.13
CA ILE A 171 16.01 42.36 -1.19
C ILE A 171 14.61 42.92 -0.85
N ARG A 172 13.96 42.44 0.23
CA ARG A 172 12.55 42.77 0.51
C ARG A 172 12.33 44.08 1.28
N LYS A 173 11.25 44.79 0.88
CA LYS A 173 10.68 45.98 1.54
C LYS A 173 10.04 45.62 2.89
N ASP A 174 9.91 46.60 3.79
CA ASP A 174 9.49 46.38 5.19
C ASP A 174 8.11 45.72 5.40
N THR A 175 7.16 45.93 4.48
CA THR A 175 5.82 45.32 4.54
C THR A 175 5.88 43.79 4.44
N SER A 176 6.81 43.26 3.65
CA SER A 176 7.03 41.83 3.50
C SER A 176 7.65 41.21 4.76
N LYS A 177 8.49 41.96 5.49
CA LYS A 177 9.04 41.50 6.79
C LYS A 177 7.96 41.34 7.85
N LYS A 178 6.95 42.22 7.87
CA LYS A 178 5.80 42.11 8.79
C LYS A 178 4.91 40.91 8.45
N ARG A 179 4.67 40.66 7.16
CA ARG A 179 3.88 39.51 6.70
C ARG A 179 4.57 38.18 7.03
N TRP A 180 5.89 38.11 6.82
CA TRP A 180 6.70 36.96 7.24
C TRP A 180 6.62 36.69 8.75
N LYS A 181 6.66 37.73 9.59
CA LYS A 181 6.48 37.57 11.05
C LYS A 181 5.13 36.96 11.41
N ASN A 182 4.06 37.32 10.70
CA ASN A 182 2.74 36.74 10.92
C ASN A 182 2.70 35.26 10.49
N PHE A 183 3.34 34.92 9.37
CA PHE A 183 3.48 33.53 8.93
C PHE A 183 4.28 32.70 9.94
N ASP A 184 5.43 33.22 10.39
CA ASP A 184 6.27 32.56 11.40
C ASP A 184 5.51 32.34 12.71
N GLN A 185 4.74 33.35 13.14
CA GLN A 185 3.87 33.23 14.30
C GLN A 185 2.79 32.16 14.11
N ALA A 186 2.08 32.15 12.97
CA ALA A 186 1.07 31.14 12.69
C ALA A 186 1.66 29.71 12.68
N CYS A 187 2.87 29.55 12.15
CA CYS A 187 3.57 28.27 12.15
C CYS A 187 3.97 27.82 13.58
N ARG A 188 4.40 28.76 14.44
CA ARG A 188 4.68 28.48 15.86
C ARG A 188 3.42 28.10 16.63
N GLU A 189 2.34 28.86 16.45
CA GLU A 189 1.05 28.63 17.12
C GLU A 189 0.46 27.26 16.76
N ASN A 190 0.72 26.76 15.56
CA ASN A 190 0.28 25.44 15.09
C ASN A 190 1.35 24.34 15.27
N SER A 191 2.47 24.63 15.95
CA SER A 191 3.56 23.68 16.23
C SER A 191 4.19 23.02 14.98
N LEU A 192 4.27 23.75 13.86
CA LEU A 192 4.66 23.21 12.55
C LEU A 192 6.18 23.19 12.30
N TYR A 193 6.98 23.83 13.15
CA TYR A 193 8.44 23.91 12.96
C TYR A 193 9.20 22.64 13.29
N TYR A 194 8.58 21.68 13.96
CA TYR A 194 9.25 20.46 14.44
C TYR A 194 9.24 19.32 13.41
N PHE A 195 8.62 19.52 12.25
CA PHE A 195 8.56 18.53 11.19
C PHE A 195 9.68 18.79 10.17
N ASN A 196 10.70 17.92 10.19
CA ASN A 196 11.86 18.01 9.29
C ASN A 196 11.53 17.61 7.84
N ALA A 197 10.34 17.05 7.59
CA ALA A 197 9.93 16.50 6.30
C ALA A 197 8.80 17.31 5.63
N GLU A 198 8.66 18.59 6.01
CA GLU A 198 7.58 19.45 5.53
C GLU A 198 8.11 20.73 4.87
N ILE A 199 7.47 21.10 3.77
CA ILE A 199 7.75 22.32 3.02
C ILE A 199 6.62 23.31 3.24
N LEU A 200 7.02 24.51 3.66
CA LEU A 200 6.14 25.61 4.04
C LEU A 200 6.13 26.63 2.90
N PHE A 201 4.92 27.01 2.47
CA PHE A 201 4.67 28.05 1.48
C PHE A 201 3.95 29.22 2.13
N ASP A 202 4.66 30.33 2.28
CA ASP A 202 4.17 31.63 2.70
C ASP A 202 3.40 32.31 1.54
N THR A 203 2.08 32.15 1.55
CA THR A 203 1.23 32.75 0.52
C THR A 203 1.22 34.28 0.56
N THR A 204 1.80 34.92 1.59
CA THR A 204 1.94 36.37 1.64
C THR A 204 2.96 36.90 0.63
N LEU A 205 3.88 36.03 0.16
CA LEU A 205 4.75 36.32 -0.98
C LEU A 205 3.93 36.50 -2.26
N TRP A 206 2.74 35.89 -2.32
CA TRP A 206 1.84 35.90 -3.48
C TRP A 206 0.78 37.00 -3.40
N GLY A 207 0.94 37.93 -2.44
CA GLY A 207 0.01 39.04 -2.23
C GLY A 207 -1.15 38.73 -1.27
N SER A 208 -1.21 37.52 -0.71
CA SER A 208 -2.26 37.12 0.24
C SER A 208 -2.05 37.73 1.63
N ALA A 209 -3.17 37.97 2.34
CA ALA A 209 -3.15 38.25 3.78
C ALA A 209 -3.31 36.98 4.64
N LYS A 210 -3.52 35.82 4.01
CA LYS A 210 -3.60 34.50 4.65
C LYS A 210 -2.19 33.93 4.80
N HIS A 211 -1.99 33.11 5.83
CA HIS A 211 -0.64 32.75 6.29
C HIS A 211 0.06 31.82 5.29
N GLY A 212 -0.56 30.76 4.79
CA GLY A 212 0.15 29.86 3.88
C GLY A 212 -0.50 28.50 3.71
N PHE A 213 0.23 27.58 3.09
CA PHE A 213 -0.01 26.15 3.22
C PHE A 213 1.30 25.40 3.38
N MET A 214 1.18 24.15 3.79
CA MET A 214 2.28 23.26 4.11
C MET A 214 2.03 21.94 3.43
N LEU A 215 3.06 21.41 2.78
CA LEU A 215 3.09 20.05 2.26
C LEU A 215 3.97 19.22 3.18
N GLY A 216 3.42 18.14 3.71
CA GLY A 216 4.18 17.09 4.35
C GLY A 216 4.17 15.81 3.53
N CYS A 217 4.98 14.85 3.98
CA CYS A 217 5.03 13.52 3.37
C CYS A 217 3.64 12.86 3.29
N ASP A 218 2.83 13.05 4.33
CA ASP A 218 1.55 12.36 4.51
C ASP A 218 0.33 13.26 4.41
N ASP A 219 0.49 14.59 4.41
CA ASP A 219 -0.63 15.51 4.40
C ASP A 219 -0.36 16.86 3.70
N ILE A 220 -1.46 17.58 3.48
CA ILE A 220 -1.47 18.99 3.13
C ILE A 220 -2.25 19.76 4.19
N THR A 221 -1.68 20.87 4.65
CA THR A 221 -2.27 21.73 5.67
C THR A 221 -2.35 23.17 5.17
N CYS A 222 -3.54 23.77 5.17
CA CYS A 222 -3.71 25.20 4.92
C CYS A 222 -3.78 25.98 6.24
N LEU A 223 -2.97 27.03 6.35
CA LEU A 223 -2.82 27.89 7.52
C LEU A 223 -3.72 29.14 7.46
N GLY A 224 -4.80 29.07 6.68
CA GLY A 224 -5.81 30.11 6.60
C GLY A 224 -6.47 30.41 7.96
N GLY A 225 -7.20 31.52 8.04
CA GLY A 225 -8.19 31.71 9.10
C GLY A 225 -9.47 30.96 8.76
N ASP A 226 -10.26 30.58 9.76
CA ASP A 226 -11.55 29.91 9.54
C ASP A 226 -12.43 30.70 8.55
N PRO A 227 -13.10 30.04 7.60
CA PRO A 227 -13.25 28.58 7.41
C PRO A 227 -12.19 27.93 6.49
N GLU A 228 -11.14 28.66 6.11
CA GLU A 228 -10.18 28.26 5.07
C GLU A 228 -8.99 27.46 5.62
N LYS A 229 -8.99 27.19 6.93
CA LYS A 229 -8.03 26.32 7.60
C LYS A 229 -8.45 24.87 7.43
N PHE A 230 -7.53 24.03 6.97
CA PHE A 230 -7.77 22.59 6.86
C PHE A 230 -6.47 21.79 6.99
N ARG A 231 -6.62 20.51 7.32
CA ARG A 231 -5.57 19.50 7.21
C ARG A 231 -6.18 18.26 6.59
N VAL A 232 -5.61 17.77 5.50
CA VAL A 232 -6.08 16.58 4.80
C VAL A 232 -4.89 15.67 4.56
N LEU A 233 -4.95 14.43 5.07
CA LEU A 233 -3.99 13.40 4.73
C LEU A 233 -4.07 13.12 3.22
N TRP A 234 -2.96 12.95 2.52
CA TRP A 234 -2.94 12.56 1.10
C TRP A 234 -3.78 11.32 0.84
N SER A 235 -3.80 10.44 1.84
CA SER A 235 -4.58 9.23 1.86
C SER A 235 -6.10 9.49 1.77
N ASN A 236 -6.59 10.64 2.25
CA ASN A 236 -8.00 11.02 2.24
C ASN A 236 -8.36 12.02 1.14
N VAL A 237 -7.42 12.37 0.25
CA VAL A 237 -7.70 13.29 -0.86
C VAL A 237 -8.42 12.53 -1.98
N THR A 238 -9.65 12.92 -2.27
CA THR A 238 -10.49 12.41 -3.36
C THR A 238 -10.46 13.31 -4.59
N SER A 239 -10.34 14.64 -4.39
CA SER A 239 -10.19 15.62 -5.48
C SER A 239 -9.11 16.64 -5.14
N PHE A 240 -8.30 16.99 -6.14
CA PHE A 240 -7.21 17.94 -6.01
C PHE A 240 -7.05 18.66 -7.34
N TRP A 241 -7.17 19.99 -7.34
CA TRP A 241 -7.08 20.80 -8.55
C TRP A 241 -6.90 22.27 -8.19
N HIS A 242 -6.41 23.06 -9.13
CA HIS A 242 -6.34 24.51 -8.99
C HIS A 242 -7.29 25.22 -9.96
N HIS A 243 -7.82 26.36 -9.55
CA HIS A 243 -8.62 27.21 -10.44
C HIS A 243 -8.62 28.66 -9.96
N LYS A 244 -8.43 29.59 -10.90
CA LYS A 244 -8.39 31.04 -10.63
C LYS A 244 -7.44 31.40 -9.48
N GLY A 245 -6.28 30.72 -9.41
CA GLY A 245 -5.26 30.95 -8.39
C GLY A 245 -5.59 30.37 -7.00
N HIS A 246 -6.67 29.60 -6.85
CA HIS A 246 -6.97 28.85 -5.63
C HIS A 246 -6.61 27.38 -5.82
N LEU A 247 -6.18 26.73 -4.73
CA LEU A 247 -6.04 25.28 -4.66
C LEU A 247 -7.27 24.69 -3.97
N TYR A 248 -7.81 23.63 -4.55
CA TYR A 248 -8.95 22.89 -4.03
C TYR A 248 -8.49 21.49 -3.61
N VAL A 249 -8.88 21.09 -2.40
CA VAL A 249 -8.57 19.78 -1.81
C VAL A 249 -9.86 19.24 -1.23
N ASN A 250 -10.43 18.20 -1.84
CA ASN A 250 -11.79 17.74 -1.56
C ASN A 250 -12.79 18.92 -1.69
N ASP A 251 -13.64 19.10 -0.67
CA ASP A 251 -14.57 20.23 -0.56
C ASP A 251 -13.92 21.50 0.02
N TYR A 252 -12.64 21.44 0.40
CA TYR A 252 -11.89 22.58 0.90
C TYR A 252 -11.27 23.39 -0.25
N LYS A 253 -11.14 24.70 -0.03
CA LYS A 253 -10.39 25.59 -0.91
C LYS A 253 -9.44 26.45 -0.09
N THR A 254 -8.30 26.78 -0.68
CA THR A 254 -7.39 27.71 -0.04
C THR A 254 -7.93 29.14 -0.10
N GLY A 255 -7.71 29.89 0.98
CA GLY A 255 -8.16 31.27 1.14
C GLY A 255 -7.34 32.33 0.38
N PHE A 256 -6.36 31.92 -0.41
CA PHE A 256 -5.45 32.83 -1.11
C PHE A 256 -5.65 32.73 -2.63
N VAL A 257 -5.31 33.81 -3.34
CA VAL A 257 -5.22 33.84 -4.81
C VAL A 257 -3.73 33.92 -5.16
N ALA A 258 -3.22 32.89 -5.83
CA ALA A 258 -1.85 32.84 -6.32
C ALA A 258 -1.61 33.87 -7.44
N ASN A 259 -0.49 34.60 -7.35
CA ASN A 259 0.04 35.38 -8.46
C ASN A 259 0.60 34.45 -9.55
N ASP A 260 1.15 35.00 -10.64
CA ASP A 260 1.59 34.18 -11.78
C ASP A 260 2.71 33.19 -11.41
N GLU A 261 3.70 33.62 -10.62
CA GLU A 261 4.79 32.77 -10.13
C GLU A 261 4.29 31.64 -9.21
N ALA A 262 3.35 31.94 -8.30
CA ALA A 262 2.77 30.94 -7.41
C ALA A 262 1.80 30.00 -8.11
N ARG A 263 1.26 30.40 -9.26
CA ARG A 263 0.38 29.54 -10.06
C ARG A 263 1.17 28.37 -10.64
N GLU A 264 2.42 28.59 -11.04
CA GLU A 264 3.32 27.53 -11.48
C GLU A 264 3.47 26.43 -10.42
N LEU A 265 3.62 26.80 -9.14
CA LEU A 265 3.67 25.83 -8.05
C LEU A 265 2.37 25.02 -7.93
N LEU A 266 1.20 25.68 -8.03
CA LEU A 266 -0.09 24.99 -7.95
C LEU A 266 -0.30 24.04 -9.14
N GLU A 267 0.12 24.45 -10.34
CA GLU A 267 0.08 23.64 -11.56
C GLU A 267 0.97 22.41 -11.43
N LEU A 268 2.23 22.58 -11.00
CA LEU A 268 3.17 21.48 -10.76
C LEU A 268 2.67 20.52 -9.69
N LEU A 269 2.06 21.05 -8.62
CA LEU A 269 1.52 20.27 -7.52
C LEU A 269 0.32 19.42 -7.96
N GLU A 270 -0.60 20.01 -8.75
CA GLU A 270 -1.71 19.25 -9.34
C GLU A 270 -1.22 18.19 -10.33
N GLU A 271 -0.29 18.55 -11.23
CA GLU A 271 0.28 17.62 -12.20
C GLU A 271 0.97 16.45 -11.49
N HIS A 272 1.75 16.73 -10.44
CA HIS A 272 2.40 15.67 -9.66
C HIS A 272 1.39 14.80 -8.94
N TYR A 273 0.37 15.39 -8.32
CA TYR A 273 -0.70 14.62 -7.68
C TYR A 273 -1.41 13.70 -8.67
N ASP A 274 -1.71 14.17 -9.88
CA ASP A 274 -2.28 13.34 -10.95
C ASP A 274 -1.31 12.22 -11.41
N LYS A 275 -0.01 12.51 -11.46
CA LYS A 275 1.03 11.49 -11.71
C LYS A 275 1.08 10.45 -10.60
N THR A 276 0.94 10.84 -9.32
CA THR A 276 0.93 9.86 -8.22
C THR A 276 -0.19 8.85 -8.41
N LYS A 277 -1.40 9.29 -8.77
CA LYS A 277 -2.55 8.41 -9.06
C LYS A 277 -2.31 7.45 -10.22
N ARG A 278 -1.48 7.86 -11.19
CA ARG A 278 -1.15 7.07 -12.39
C ARG A 278 0.20 6.37 -12.31
N SER A 279 0.89 6.44 -11.17
CA SER A 279 2.17 5.78 -10.98
C SER A 279 2.04 4.28 -11.16
N GLU A 280 3.05 3.65 -11.76
CA GLU A 280 3.06 2.21 -12.02
C GLU A 280 2.75 1.42 -10.74
N GLY A 281 3.34 1.79 -9.60
CA GLY A 281 3.06 1.16 -8.32
C GLY A 281 1.59 1.20 -7.91
N ASN A 282 0.91 2.35 -8.05
CA ASN A 282 -0.52 2.45 -7.76
C ASN A 282 -1.37 1.65 -8.75
N LEU A 283 -0.98 1.60 -10.04
CA LEU A 283 -1.65 0.77 -11.04
C LEU A 283 -1.49 -0.73 -10.72
N LEU A 284 -0.30 -1.16 -10.29
CA LEU A 284 -0.01 -2.53 -9.85
C LEU A 284 -0.81 -2.91 -8.61
N LEU A 285 -0.81 -2.06 -7.58
CA LEU A 285 -1.58 -2.28 -6.34
C LEU A 285 -3.08 -2.42 -6.64
N ASN A 286 -3.63 -1.56 -7.50
CA ASN A 286 -5.03 -1.64 -7.90
C ASN A 286 -5.33 -2.90 -8.72
N TYR A 287 -4.45 -3.29 -9.65
CA TYR A 287 -4.61 -4.50 -10.46
C TYR A 287 -4.67 -5.77 -9.61
N LEU A 288 -3.83 -5.83 -8.57
CA LEU A 288 -3.75 -6.93 -7.59
C LEU A 288 -4.82 -6.85 -6.50
N GLY A 289 -5.65 -5.80 -6.46
CA GLY A 289 -6.65 -5.61 -5.41
C GLY A 289 -6.04 -5.32 -4.03
N TYR A 290 -4.81 -4.82 -3.98
CA TYR A 290 -4.11 -4.46 -2.75
C TYR A 290 -4.54 -3.07 -2.29
N GLU A 291 -5.82 -2.93 -1.92
CA GLU A 291 -6.33 -1.75 -1.23
C GLU A 291 -5.66 -1.57 0.14
N ARG A 292 -5.78 -0.38 0.74
CA ARG A 292 -5.07 -0.06 2.00
C ARG A 292 -5.28 -1.07 3.12
N ALA A 293 -6.50 -1.57 3.29
CA ALA A 293 -6.80 -2.57 4.30
C ALA A 293 -6.04 -3.88 4.04
N ALA A 294 -5.97 -4.33 2.78
CA ALA A 294 -5.20 -5.49 2.38
C ALA A 294 -3.69 -5.26 2.56
N GLN A 295 -3.18 -4.08 2.19
CA GLN A 295 -1.78 -3.73 2.39
C GLN A 295 -1.40 -3.78 3.88
N GLN A 296 -2.24 -3.23 4.76
CA GLN A 296 -1.99 -3.26 6.20
C GLN A 296 -2.07 -4.68 6.76
N ALA A 297 -3.04 -5.49 6.30
CA ALA A 297 -3.15 -6.88 6.69
C ALA A 297 -1.89 -7.68 6.32
N ILE A 298 -1.37 -7.50 5.09
CA ILE A 298 -0.13 -8.15 4.64
C ILE A 298 1.07 -7.71 5.50
N LYS A 299 1.21 -6.41 5.78
CA LYS A 299 2.28 -5.90 6.64
C LYS A 299 2.25 -6.49 8.05
N ASN A 300 1.05 -6.67 8.61
CA ASN A 300 0.86 -7.24 9.94
C ASN A 300 1.04 -8.76 9.97
N ALA A 301 0.77 -9.45 8.86
CA ALA A 301 0.81 -10.91 8.78
C ALA A 301 2.24 -11.48 8.63
N TYR A 302 3.22 -10.65 8.27
CA TYR A 302 4.61 -11.07 8.12
C TYR A 302 5.56 -9.94 8.52
N GLU A 303 6.31 -10.13 9.60
CA GLU A 303 7.20 -9.09 10.13
C GLU A 303 8.58 -9.10 9.46
N GLY A 304 8.99 -10.23 8.87
CA GLY A 304 10.31 -10.41 8.27
C GLY A 304 10.65 -9.34 7.23
N ASP A 305 11.91 -8.92 7.21
CA ASP A 305 12.41 -7.99 6.18
C ASP A 305 12.56 -8.73 4.85
N VAL A 306 11.97 -8.14 3.82
CA VAL A 306 11.94 -8.67 2.45
C VAL A 306 12.65 -7.77 1.44
N GLN A 307 13.17 -6.62 1.87
CA GLN A 307 13.79 -5.63 0.97
C GLN A 307 14.95 -6.23 0.17
N GLN A 308 15.71 -7.15 0.75
CA GLN A 308 16.82 -7.83 0.07
C GLN A 308 16.41 -8.64 -1.18
N PHE A 309 15.13 -9.01 -1.30
CA PHE A 309 14.59 -9.74 -2.44
C PHE A 309 14.11 -8.82 -3.56
N ILE A 310 13.89 -7.54 -3.25
CA ILE A 310 13.46 -6.52 -4.20
C ILE A 310 14.70 -6.01 -4.94
N GLN A 311 14.65 -6.02 -6.28
CA GLN A 311 15.65 -5.36 -7.13
C GLN A 311 15.32 -3.90 -7.27
#